data_AF-A0A957W6U7-F1
#
_entry.id   AF-A0A957W6U7-F1
#
_cell.length_a   1.000
_cell.length_b   1.000
_cell.length_c   1.000
_cell.angle_alpha   90.00
_cell.angle_beta   90.00
_cell.angle_gamma   90.00
#
_symmetry.space_group_name_H-M   'P 1'
#
loop_
_entity.id
_entity.type
_entity.pdbx_description
1 polymer ?
#
loop_
_entity_poly.entity_id
_entity_poly.type
_entity_poly.pdbx_seq_one_letter_code
_entity_poly.pdbx_strand_id
1 'polypeptide(L)'
;ERRAAPWPEWAVSTCIDTSAYVAQVWQAVRAHCSQLPGYERLMALPHNDQQAIFGSQTFYRAFSFTAGGRLQATELFQNEQIALLAT
;
A
#
# COMPACT_ATOMS: atom_id res chain seq x y z
N GLU A 1 -17.40 0.26 20.61
CA GLU A 1 -15.94 0.35 20.41
C GLU A 1 -15.62 0.00 18.96
N ARG A 2 -14.78 0.76 18.25
CA ARG A 2 -14.43 0.50 16.83
C ARG A 2 -13.13 -0.30 16.77
N ARG A 3 -13.17 -1.47 16.13
CA ARG A 3 -11.98 -2.34 15.93
C ARG A 3 -11.60 -2.34 14.46
N ALA A 4 -10.30 -2.35 14.18
CA ALA A 4 -9.82 -2.59 12.82
C ALA A 4 -10.13 -4.05 12.44
N ALA A 5 -10.75 -4.25 11.29
CA ALA A 5 -10.90 -5.56 10.67
C ALA A 5 -9.98 -5.58 9.45
N PRO A 6 -8.82 -6.26 9.51
CA PRO A 6 -7.95 -6.36 8.35
C PRO A 6 -8.66 -7.16 7.25
N TRP A 7 -8.31 -6.88 6.00
CA TRP A 7 -8.74 -7.72 4.90
C TRP A 7 -8.17 -9.14 5.08
N PRO A 8 -8.95 -10.20 4.81
CA PRO A 8 -8.41 -11.54 4.86
C PRO A 8 -7.38 -11.74 3.75
N GLU A 9 -6.31 -12.47 4.04
CA GLU A 9 -5.18 -12.69 3.11
C GLU A 9 -5.63 -13.23 1.75
N TRP A 10 -6.61 -14.14 1.74
CA TRP A 10 -7.15 -14.73 0.51
C TRP A 10 -7.81 -13.71 -0.42
N ALA A 11 -8.21 -12.54 0.09
CA ALA A 11 -8.78 -11.46 -0.71
C ALA A 11 -7.71 -10.55 -1.31
N VAL A 12 -6.44 -10.66 -0.90
CA VAL A 12 -5.36 -9.86 -1.49
C VAL A 12 -5.03 -10.42 -2.88
N SER A 13 -5.13 -9.60 -3.92
CA SER A 13 -4.77 -9.97 -5.28
C SER A 13 -3.40 -9.48 -5.70
N THR A 14 -2.90 -8.41 -5.06
CA THR A 14 -1.62 -7.78 -5.39
C THR A 14 -0.94 -7.34 -4.10
N CYS A 15 0.35 -7.60 -4.00
CA CYS A 15 1.21 -7.10 -2.93
C CYS A 15 2.43 -6.44 -3.57
N ILE A 16 2.57 -5.14 -3.38
CA ILE A 16 3.69 -4.38 -3.91
C ILE A 16 4.74 -4.19 -2.80
N ASP A 17 6.01 -4.33 -3.15
CA ASP A 17 7.11 -3.92 -2.27
C ASP A 17 7.33 -2.40 -2.41
N THR A 18 7.19 -1.70 -1.30
CA THR A 18 7.38 -0.24 -1.20
C THR A 18 8.48 0.14 -0.23
N SER A 19 9.31 -0.82 0.21
CA SER A 19 10.41 -0.61 1.17
C SER A 19 11.37 0.51 0.75
N ALA A 20 11.64 0.64 -0.55
CA ALA A 20 12.47 1.71 -1.12
C ALA A 20 11.87 3.12 -0.97
N TYR A 21 10.57 3.24 -0.70
CA TYR A 21 9.81 4.50 -0.64
C TYR A 21 9.35 4.89 0.77
N VAL A 22 9.73 4.13 1.80
CA VAL A 22 9.27 4.37 3.18
C VAL A 22 9.61 5.79 3.67
N ALA A 23 10.76 6.33 3.28
CA ALA A 23 11.15 7.69 3.64
C ALA A 23 10.22 8.76 3.02
N GLN A 24 9.82 8.58 1.76
CA GLN A 24 8.91 9.45 1.03
C GLN A 24 7.50 9.38 1.63
N VAL A 25 7.04 8.17 1.95
CA VAL A 25 5.76 7.97 2.66
C VAL A 25 5.79 8.69 4.00
N TRP A 26 6.89 8.59 4.76
CA TRP A 26 7.03 9.26 6.04
C TRP A 26 7.03 10.80 5.94
N GLN A 27 7.60 11.36 4.87
CA GLN A 27 7.48 12.79 4.59
C GLN A 27 6.02 13.18 4.33
N ALA A 28 5.29 12.41 3.52
CA ALA A 28 3.88 12.67 3.26
C ALA A 28 3.03 12.59 4.54
N VAL A 29 3.20 11.54 5.35
CA VAL A 29 2.48 11.36 6.63
C VAL A 29 2.67 12.58 7.54
N ARG A 30 3.89 13.14 7.61
CA ARG A 30 4.17 14.33 8.43
C ARG A 30 3.41 15.59 7.98
N ALA A 31 3.10 15.71 6.70
CA ALA A 31 2.32 16.83 6.18
C ALA A 31 0.83 16.77 6.61
N HIS A 32 0.35 15.61 7.07
CA HIS A 32 -1.05 15.37 7.45
C HIS A 32 -1.30 15.37 8.98
N CYS A 33 -0.51 16.14 9.74
CA CYS A 33 -0.52 16.14 11.21
C CYS A 33 -1.89 16.42 11.85
N SER A 34 -2.74 17.23 11.22
CA SER A 34 -4.09 17.58 11.72
C SER A 34 -5.15 16.52 11.42
N GLN A 35 -4.86 15.54 10.55
CA GLN A 35 -5.83 14.57 10.05
C GLN A 35 -5.68 13.18 10.68
N LEU A 36 -4.54 12.91 11.33
CA LEU A 36 -4.20 11.59 11.87
C LEU A 36 -4.44 11.55 13.39
N PRO A 37 -5.44 10.79 13.89
CA PRO A 37 -5.58 10.56 15.32
C PRO A 37 -4.34 9.88 15.88
N GLY A 38 -3.85 10.34 17.04
CA GLY A 38 -2.65 9.77 17.65
C GLY A 38 -1.35 10.08 16.89
N TYR A 39 -1.33 11.16 16.10
CA TYR A 39 -0.17 11.60 15.31
C TYR A 39 1.15 11.61 16.09
N GLU A 40 1.18 12.12 17.33
CA GLU A 40 2.39 12.15 18.16
C GLU A 40 2.97 10.74 18.41
N ARG A 41 2.10 9.76 18.68
CA ARG A 41 2.53 8.37 18.87
C ARG A 41 2.98 7.74 17.56
N LEU A 42 2.32 8.08 16.45
CA LEU A 42 2.76 7.67 15.12
C LEU A 42 4.18 8.21 14.86
N MET A 43 4.42 9.50 15.09
CA MET A 43 5.72 10.13 14.85
C MET A 43 6.87 9.59 15.70
N ALA A 44 6.56 8.97 16.83
CA ALA A 44 7.53 8.32 17.71
C ALA A 44 7.89 6.88 17.29
N LEU A 45 7.32 6.36 16.19
CA LEU A 45 7.59 4.99 15.76
C LEU A 45 9.07 4.79 15.35
N PRO A 46 9.73 3.72 15.86
CA PRO A 46 11.02 3.25 15.35
C PRO A 46 11.01 3.03 13.84
N HIS A 47 12.18 3.18 13.20
CA HIS A 47 12.30 2.99 11.74
C HIS A 47 11.84 1.58 11.29
N ASN A 48 12.13 0.54 12.08
CA ASN A 48 11.69 -0.82 11.77
C ASN A 48 10.16 -0.95 11.74
N ASP A 49 9.46 -0.20 12.61
CA ASP A 49 7.99 -0.20 12.63
C ASP A 49 7.43 0.60 11.44
N GLN A 50 8.09 1.68 11.03
CA GLN A 50 7.76 2.40 9.80
C GLN A 50 7.89 1.48 8.57
N GLN A 51 8.97 0.69 8.51
CA GLN A 51 9.18 -0.31 7.46
C GLN A 51 8.09 -1.40 7.48
N ALA A 52 7.72 -1.89 8.66
CA ALA A 52 6.65 -2.89 8.78
C ALA A 52 5.28 -2.37 8.32
N ILE A 53 5.00 -1.09 8.51
CA ILE A 53 3.72 -0.48 8.15
C ILE A 53 3.67 -0.04 6.69
N PHE A 54 4.77 0.54 6.16
CA PHE A 54 4.79 1.19 4.84
C PHE A 54 5.67 0.49 3.81
N GLY A 55 6.38 -0.58 4.18
CA GLY A 55 7.27 -1.32 3.29
C GLY A 55 6.55 -2.23 2.30
N SER A 56 5.24 -2.42 2.46
CA SER A 56 4.41 -3.11 1.48
C SER A 56 3.00 -2.54 1.45
N GLN A 57 2.32 -2.65 0.31
CA GLN A 57 0.90 -2.36 0.19
C GLN A 57 0.15 -3.51 -0.47
N THR A 58 -1.05 -3.78 0.03
CA THR A 58 -1.92 -4.84 -0.48
C THR A 58 -3.14 -4.25 -1.18
N PHE A 59 -3.52 -4.84 -2.31
CA PHE A 59 -4.65 -4.40 -3.11
C PHE A 59 -5.56 -5.56 -3.46
N TYR A 60 -6.85 -5.25 -3.63
CA TYR A 60 -7.85 -6.13 -4.18
C TYR A 60 -8.24 -5.66 -5.59
N ARG A 61 -8.14 -6.55 -6.57
CA ARG A 61 -8.50 -6.31 -7.96
C ARG A 61 -10.00 -6.48 -8.11
N ALA A 62 -10.73 -5.37 -8.05
CA ALA A 62 -12.18 -5.36 -8.27
C ALA A 62 -12.59 -5.64 -9.73
N PHE A 63 -11.74 -5.26 -10.70
CA PHE A 63 -11.96 -5.46 -12.13
C PHE A 63 -10.70 -6.05 -12.77
N SER A 64 -10.89 -7.00 -13.71
CA SER A 64 -9.80 -7.60 -14.49
C SER A 64 -10.22 -7.78 -15.93
N PHE A 65 -9.33 -7.46 -16.87
CA PHE A 65 -9.53 -7.71 -18.30
C PHE A 65 -9.28 -9.17 -18.68
N THR A 66 -8.46 -9.87 -17.90
CA THR A 66 -8.16 -11.29 -18.10
C THR A 66 -8.86 -12.11 -17.00
N ALA A 67 -9.68 -13.07 -17.43
CA ALA A 67 -10.21 -14.11 -16.55
C ALA A 67 -9.12 -15.17 -16.35
N GLY A 68 -8.10 -14.88 -15.53
CA GLY A 68 -6.99 -15.82 -15.37
C GLY A 68 -6.07 -15.53 -14.19
N GLY A 69 -6.22 -16.33 -13.13
CA GLY A 69 -5.13 -16.65 -12.19
C GLY A 69 -5.18 -15.95 -10.83
N ARG A 70 -5.33 -16.77 -9.77
CA ARG A 70 -5.15 -16.47 -8.34
C ARG A 70 -3.68 -16.23 -7.94
N LEU A 71 -2.81 -15.84 -8.88
CA LEU A 71 -1.44 -15.51 -8.53
C LEU A 71 -1.40 -14.09 -8.01
N GLN A 72 -0.85 -13.93 -6.81
CA GLN A 72 -0.62 -12.62 -6.21
C GLN A 72 0.35 -11.85 -7.10
N ALA A 73 -0.13 -10.76 -7.71
CA ALA A 73 0.72 -9.91 -8.54
C ALA A 73 1.65 -9.07 -7.66
N THR A 74 2.86 -8.78 -8.16
CA THR A 74 3.83 -7.87 -7.50
C THR A 74 3.77 -6.44 -8.05
N GLU A 75 3.03 -6.25 -9.15
CA GLU A 75 2.84 -4.98 -9.84
C GLU A 75 1.33 -4.75 -10.08
N LEU A 76 0.85 -3.51 -9.94
CA LEU A 76 -0.57 -3.19 -10.20
C LEU A 76 -0.96 -3.34 -11.67
N PHE A 77 -0.05 -2.95 -12.56
CA PHE A 77 -0.29 -2.83 -14.00
C PHE A 77 0.24 -4.01 -14.81
N GLN A 78 0.58 -5.11 -14.12
CA GLN A 78 0.98 -6.33 -14.80
C GLN A 78 -0.15 -6.76 -15.75
N ASN A 79 0.17 -6.90 -17.04
CA ASN A 79 -0.76 -7.22 -18.14
C ASN A 79 -1.69 -6.07 -18.59
N GLU A 80 -1.43 -4.83 -18.18
CA GLU A 80 -2.08 -3.65 -18.77
C GLU A 80 -1.13 -2.99 -19.79
N GLN A 81 -1.61 -2.72 -21.00
CA GLN A 81 -0.90 -1.85 -21.94
C GLN A 81 -1.02 -0.40 -21.45
N ILE A 82 -0.08 0.04 -20.62
CA ILE A 82 0.08 1.47 -20.36
C ILE A 82 0.78 2.07 -21.57
N ALA A 83 0.01 2.68 -22.48
CA ALA A 83 0.59 3.56 -23.47
C ALA A 83 1.16 4.78 -22.72
N LEU A 84 2.49 4.85 -22.61
CA LEU A 84 3.17 6.08 -22.22
C LEU A 84 2.93 7.10 -23.32
N LEU A 85 1.92 7.96 -23.13
CA LEU A 85 1.76 9.17 -23.92
C LEU A 85 2.88 10.12 -23.52
N ALA A 86 4.03 10.01 -24.20
CA ALA A 86 5.04 11.04 -24.16
C ALA A 86 4.48 12.28 -24.90
N THR A 87 4.34 13.38 -24.16
CA THR A 87 4.12 14.73 -24.71
C THR A 87 5.43 15.49 -24.65
#